data_AF-A0A7R9YHB4-F1
#
_entry.id   AF-A0A7R9YHB4-F1
#
_cell.length_a   1.000
_cell.length_b   1.000
_cell.length_c   1.000
_cell.angle_alpha   90.00
_cell.angle_beta   90.00
_cell.angle_gamma   90.00
#
_symmetry.space_group_name_H-M   'P 1'
#
loop_
_entity.id
_entity.type
_entity.pdbx_description
1 polymer ?
#
loop_
_entity_poly.entity_id
_entity_poly.type
_entity_poly.pdbx_seq_one_letter_code
_entity_poly.pdbx_strand_id
1 'polypeptide(L)'
;QRGGEEMADGMARCIVPLEAGTDFSLANLPYGVIEPGGLGPRPAVAIGDYALDLRALVLDGVLTADGARALASERGTLDEFIALEPSAWASVRAALVALLSPGSPLERDGALGKYLHRRDAVRMRLPCAIGDYTDFYSSLEHARNVGTMFRGATNALMPNWTCMPIGYHGRASSVVVSGGADPRRPCGQLPPGDASAAPSFGASAQMDYELELGF
;
A
#
# COMPACT_ATOMS: atom_id res chain seq x y z
N GLN A 1 27.03 39.32 12.58
CA GLN A 1 26.71 38.23 11.65
C GLN A 1 25.69 37.35 12.36
N ARG A 2 24.42 37.50 11.98
CA ARG A 2 23.28 36.72 12.48
C ARG A 2 23.07 35.54 11.52
N GLY A 3 22.62 34.42 12.06
CA GLY A 3 21.79 33.45 11.36
C GLY A 3 22.57 32.33 10.67
N GLY A 4 22.58 31.16 11.31
CA GLY A 4 23.07 29.92 10.70
C GLY A 4 22.81 28.64 11.48
N GLU A 5 22.12 28.69 12.63
CA GLU A 5 21.80 27.51 13.44
C GLU A 5 20.39 27.64 14.00
N GLU A 6 19.37 27.36 13.18
CA GLU A 6 18.00 27.03 13.63
C GLU A 6 17.14 26.72 12.40
N MET A 7 17.40 25.61 11.71
CA MET A 7 16.42 24.95 10.81
C MET A 7 16.71 23.44 10.72
N ALA A 8 16.78 22.78 11.88
CA ALA A 8 16.84 21.31 11.96
C ALA A 8 15.98 20.72 13.10
N ASP A 9 15.08 21.50 13.70
CA ASP A 9 14.34 21.11 14.92
C ASP A 9 12.81 21.06 14.69
N GLY A 10 12.41 20.30 13.67
CA GLY A 10 10.98 20.06 13.37
C GLY A 10 10.64 18.60 13.08
N MET A 11 11.62 17.70 13.10
CA MET A 11 11.37 16.28 12.94
C MET A 11 10.94 15.73 14.29
N ALA A 12 9.64 15.41 14.42
CA ALA A 12 9.10 14.77 15.62
C ALA A 12 10.01 13.59 15.99
N ARG A 13 10.65 13.68 17.17
CA ARG A 13 11.59 12.68 17.64
C ARG A 13 10.85 11.35 17.80
N CYS A 14 11.49 10.26 17.38
CA CYS A 14 10.94 8.92 17.46
C CYS A 14 11.85 8.05 18.33
N ILE A 15 11.26 7.15 19.11
CA ILE A 15 11.99 6.19 19.96
C ILE A 15 12.59 5.03 19.15
N VAL A 16 12.14 4.88 17.89
CA VAL A 16 12.75 3.98 16.91
C VAL A 16 13.85 4.75 16.17
N PRO A 17 15.05 4.17 15.97
CA PRO A 17 16.08 4.78 15.14
C PRO A 17 15.58 4.98 13.70
N LEU A 18 15.65 6.22 13.20
CA LEU A 18 15.25 6.58 11.84
C LEU A 18 16.48 7.00 11.03
N GLU A 19 16.66 6.39 9.86
CA GLU A 19 17.65 6.86 8.90
C GLU A 19 17.18 8.14 8.21
N ALA A 20 18.13 9.01 7.85
CA ALA A 20 17.83 10.23 7.12
C ALA A 20 17.23 9.90 5.74
N GLY A 21 16.09 10.51 5.41
CA GLY A 21 15.40 10.28 4.13
C GLY A 21 14.57 9.01 4.06
N THR A 22 14.36 8.30 5.18
CA THR A 22 13.45 7.14 5.19
C THR A 22 12.01 7.54 4.83
N ASP A 23 11.37 6.75 3.96
CA ASP A 23 9.94 6.90 3.66
C ASP A 23 9.07 6.62 4.89
N PHE A 24 9.57 5.84 5.85
CA PHE A 24 8.81 5.34 7.00
C PHE A 24 9.10 6.13 8.26
N SER A 25 8.95 7.45 8.18
CA SER A 25 9.06 8.33 9.35
C SER A 25 7.80 8.28 10.23
N LEU A 26 7.88 8.92 11.40
CA LEU A 26 6.71 9.12 12.28
C LEU A 26 5.56 9.88 11.60
N ALA A 27 5.86 10.64 10.53
CA ALA A 27 4.85 11.33 9.73
C ALA A 27 4.13 10.41 8.72
N ASN A 28 4.68 9.24 8.38
CA ASN A 28 4.06 8.32 7.43
C ASN A 28 3.18 7.28 8.14
N LEU A 29 3.78 6.35 8.89
CA LEU A 29 3.10 5.22 9.56
C LEU A 29 2.08 4.48 8.67
N PRO A 30 2.50 3.94 7.51
CA PRO A 30 1.59 3.22 6.62
C PRO A 30 1.24 1.85 7.22
N TYR A 31 -0.01 1.43 7.05
CA TYR A 31 -0.50 0.15 7.53
C TYR A 31 -0.23 -0.96 6.49
N GLY A 32 0.07 -2.15 6.98
CA GLY A 32 0.21 -3.35 6.16
C GLY A 32 -0.03 -4.62 6.96
N VAL A 33 0.08 -5.76 6.30
CA VAL A 33 0.03 -7.07 6.94
C VAL A 33 1.39 -7.74 6.76
N ILE A 34 2.00 -8.10 7.89
CA ILE A 34 3.25 -8.86 7.94
C ILE A 34 2.96 -10.28 8.43
N GLU A 35 3.85 -11.20 8.08
CA GLU A 35 3.87 -12.55 8.63
C GLU A 35 5.25 -12.82 9.23
N PRO A 36 5.45 -12.49 10.52
CA PRO A 36 6.67 -12.82 11.24
C PRO A 36 6.73 -14.33 11.48
N GLY A 37 7.94 -14.89 11.43
CA GLY A 37 8.15 -16.34 11.51
C GLY A 37 7.40 -17.01 12.67
N GLY A 38 6.51 -17.94 12.34
CA GLY A 38 5.76 -18.75 13.31
C GLY A 38 4.55 -18.09 13.97
N LEU A 39 4.24 -16.81 13.69
CA LEU A 39 3.15 -16.07 14.35
C LEU A 39 1.90 -15.88 13.49
N GLY A 40 1.97 -16.23 12.20
CA GLY A 40 0.90 -16.00 11.22
C GLY A 40 0.77 -14.52 10.81
N PRO A 41 -0.20 -14.19 9.95
CA PRO A 41 -0.41 -12.83 9.45
C PRO A 41 -0.91 -11.89 10.55
N ARG A 42 -0.44 -10.64 10.54
CA ARG A 42 -0.73 -9.63 11.57
C ARG A 42 -0.71 -8.21 10.98
N PRO A 43 -1.66 -7.34 11.36
CA PRO A 43 -1.57 -5.91 11.08
C PRO A 43 -0.30 -5.28 11.70
N ALA A 44 0.38 -4.45 10.92
CA ALA A 44 1.56 -3.71 11.34
C ALA A 44 1.58 -2.30 10.75
N VAL A 45 2.35 -1.39 11.37
CA VAL A 45 2.78 -0.15 10.73
C VAL A 45 4.28 -0.17 10.47
N ALA A 46 4.73 0.37 9.33
CA ALA A 46 6.15 0.54 9.06
C ALA A 46 6.71 1.79 9.78
N ILE A 47 7.88 1.65 10.39
CA ILE A 47 8.62 2.73 11.06
C ILE A 47 10.13 2.46 10.96
N GLY A 48 10.83 3.31 10.20
CA GLY A 48 12.22 3.07 9.79
C GLY A 48 12.40 1.69 9.15
N ASP A 49 13.36 0.93 9.67
CA ASP A 49 13.66 -0.45 9.25
C ASP A 49 12.76 -1.51 9.88
N TYR A 50 11.76 -1.10 10.66
CA TYR A 50 10.94 -2.00 11.45
C TYR A 50 9.48 -1.97 11.04
N ALA A 51 8.81 -3.08 11.31
CA ALA A 51 7.36 -3.20 11.31
C ALA A 51 6.91 -3.34 12.76
N LEU A 52 6.08 -2.40 13.22
CA LEU A 52 5.49 -2.40 14.56
C LEU A 52 4.22 -3.24 14.55
N ASP A 53 4.21 -4.31 15.34
CA ASP A 53 3.14 -5.29 15.43
C ASP A 53 1.93 -4.74 16.21
N LEU A 54 0.90 -4.32 15.48
CA LEU A 54 -0.29 -3.71 16.06
C LEU A 54 -1.12 -4.74 16.82
N ARG A 55 -1.19 -5.98 16.32
CA ARG A 55 -1.94 -7.04 16.98
C ARG A 55 -1.34 -7.35 18.35
N ALA A 56 -0.02 -7.43 18.47
CA ALA A 56 0.66 -7.63 19.75
C ALA A 56 0.38 -6.47 20.72
N LEU A 57 0.53 -5.22 20.26
CA LEU A 57 0.24 -4.03 21.08
C LEU A 57 -1.19 -4.02 21.63
N VAL A 58 -2.17 -4.43 20.81
CA VAL A 58 -3.58 -4.48 21.23
C VAL A 58 -3.84 -5.62 22.20
N LEU A 59 -3.28 -6.82 21.95
CA LEU A 59 -3.47 -7.98 22.82
C LEU A 59 -2.82 -7.80 24.19
N ASP A 60 -1.69 -7.09 24.25
CA ASP A 60 -1.00 -6.75 25.50
C ASP A 60 -1.59 -5.51 26.20
N GLY A 61 -2.62 -4.88 25.62
CA GLY A 61 -3.27 -3.70 26.21
C GLY A 61 -2.44 -2.42 26.16
N VAL A 62 -1.43 -2.35 25.29
CA VAL A 62 -0.60 -1.16 25.08
C VAL A 62 -1.27 -0.16 24.13
N LEU A 63 -1.89 -0.66 23.06
CA LEU A 63 -2.66 0.16 22.12
C LEU A 63 -4.16 0.01 22.45
N THR A 64 -4.70 1.03 23.14
CA THR A 64 -6.08 1.02 23.66
C THR A 64 -6.98 2.09 23.03
N ALA A 65 -6.56 2.67 21.91
CA ALA A 65 -7.34 3.70 21.21
C ALA A 65 -8.66 3.15 20.66
N ASP A 66 -9.62 4.04 20.43
CA ASP A 66 -10.88 3.69 19.76
C ASP A 66 -10.59 3.06 18.39
N GLY A 67 -11.20 1.89 18.13
CA GLY A 67 -10.97 1.11 16.91
C GLY A 67 -9.74 0.19 16.94
N ALA A 68 -8.85 0.31 17.93
CA ALA A 68 -7.65 -0.52 18.01
C ALA A 68 -7.98 -2.03 18.10
N ARG A 69 -9.12 -2.39 18.71
CA ARG A 69 -9.52 -3.79 18.84
C ARG A 69 -9.69 -4.51 17.49
N ALA A 70 -10.07 -3.79 16.43
CA ALA A 70 -10.19 -4.34 15.08
C ALA A 70 -8.85 -4.82 14.50
N LEU A 71 -7.73 -4.28 14.98
CA LEU A 71 -6.37 -4.72 14.60
C LEU A 71 -5.95 -6.04 15.26
N ALA A 72 -6.75 -6.55 16.20
CA ALA A 72 -6.51 -7.84 16.85
C ALA A 72 -7.26 -9.01 16.22
N SER A 73 -7.87 -8.82 15.05
CA SER A 73 -8.58 -9.87 14.31
C SER A 73 -7.75 -11.15 14.20
N GLU A 74 -8.40 -12.30 14.40
CA GLU A 74 -7.77 -13.62 14.25
C GLU A 74 -7.37 -13.91 12.80
N ARG A 75 -8.00 -13.25 11.82
CA ARG A 75 -7.67 -13.39 10.40
C ARG A 75 -6.34 -12.74 10.04
N GLY A 76 -5.86 -11.82 10.87
CA GLY A 76 -4.60 -11.13 10.64
C GLY A 76 -4.62 -10.14 9.47
N THR A 77 -5.79 -9.64 9.08
CA THR A 77 -5.97 -8.67 7.98
C THR A 77 -6.33 -7.29 8.51
N LEU A 78 -6.32 -6.26 7.65
CA LEU A 78 -6.80 -4.92 7.98
C LEU A 78 -8.30 -4.74 7.77
N ASP A 79 -9.04 -5.76 7.28
CA ASP A 79 -10.43 -5.63 6.83
C ASP A 79 -11.35 -5.03 7.89
N GLU A 80 -11.29 -5.55 9.12
CA GLU A 80 -12.12 -5.06 10.24
C GLU A 80 -11.76 -3.62 10.63
N PHE A 81 -10.50 -3.22 10.49
CA PHE A 81 -10.04 -1.87 10.82
C PHE A 81 -10.42 -0.86 9.74
N ILE A 82 -10.29 -1.25 8.47
CA ILE A 82 -10.70 -0.44 7.31
C ILE A 82 -12.22 -0.25 7.27
N ALA A 83 -12.99 -1.21 7.81
CA ALA A 83 -14.46 -1.07 7.91
C ALA A 83 -14.93 -0.02 8.94
N LEU A 84 -14.02 0.53 9.76
CA LEU A 84 -14.36 1.55 10.74
C LEU A 84 -14.45 2.95 10.13
N GLU A 85 -15.03 3.88 10.88
CA GLU A 85 -15.09 5.29 10.50
C GLU A 85 -13.71 5.98 10.57
N PRO A 86 -13.46 7.03 9.77
CA PRO A 86 -12.18 7.76 9.76
C PRO A 86 -11.72 8.28 11.12
N SER A 87 -12.65 8.56 12.05
CA SER A 87 -12.32 8.97 13.42
C SER A 87 -11.56 7.88 14.20
N ALA A 88 -11.88 6.61 13.97
CA ALA A 88 -11.16 5.48 14.56
C ALA A 88 -9.73 5.39 14.02
N TRP A 89 -9.55 5.59 12.71
CA TRP A 89 -8.21 5.60 12.10
C TRP A 89 -7.35 6.75 12.64
N ALA A 90 -7.94 7.94 12.79
CA ALA A 90 -7.28 9.10 13.38
C ALA A 90 -6.90 8.85 14.85
N SER A 91 -7.79 8.23 15.62
CA SER A 91 -7.56 7.86 17.03
C SER A 91 -6.38 6.89 17.17
N VAL A 92 -6.38 5.80 16.39
CA VAL A 92 -5.26 4.83 16.36
C VAL A 92 -3.97 5.51 15.93
N ARG A 93 -3.99 6.32 14.87
CA ARG A 93 -2.79 7.03 14.40
C ARG A 93 -2.22 7.95 15.48
N ALA A 94 -3.05 8.74 16.15
CA ALA A 94 -2.61 9.62 17.23
C ALA A 94 -1.97 8.83 18.40
N ALA A 95 -2.58 7.71 18.77
CA ALA A 95 -2.04 6.81 19.78
C ALA A 95 -0.70 6.19 19.37
N LEU A 96 -0.54 5.77 18.11
CA LEU A 96 0.73 5.24 17.60
C LEU A 96 1.83 6.31 17.61
N VAL A 97 1.52 7.54 17.21
CA VAL A 97 2.47 8.67 17.30
C VAL A 97 2.90 8.89 18.75
N ALA A 98 1.95 8.93 19.70
CA ALA A 98 2.26 9.07 21.11
C ALA A 98 3.10 7.92 21.67
N LEU A 99 2.79 6.67 21.29
CA LEU A 99 3.54 5.47 21.70
C LEU A 99 4.97 5.47 21.15
N LEU A 100 5.19 6.04 19.97
CA LEU A 100 6.50 6.10 19.31
C LEU A 100 7.27 7.39 19.60
N SER A 101 6.74 8.30 20.40
CA SER A 101 7.39 9.56 20.78
C SER A 101 8.21 9.40 22.09
N PRO A 102 9.28 10.19 22.29
CA PRO A 102 10.05 10.17 23.53
C PRO A 102 9.19 10.40 24.76
N GLY A 103 9.55 9.73 25.85
CA GLY A 103 8.80 9.71 27.10
C GLY A 103 7.55 8.85 27.04
N SER A 104 7.34 8.02 26.01
CA SER A 104 6.18 7.10 25.97
C SER A 104 6.32 5.95 26.97
N PRO A 105 5.21 5.26 27.33
CA PRO A 105 5.29 4.02 28.11
C PRO A 105 6.22 2.97 27.48
N LEU A 106 6.21 2.83 26.15
CA LEU A 106 7.06 1.86 25.44
C LEU A 106 8.56 2.13 25.65
N GLU A 107 8.96 3.40 25.67
CA GLU A 107 10.36 3.77 25.94
C GLU A 107 10.71 3.55 27.41
N ARG A 108 9.87 4.04 28.34
CA ARG A 108 10.14 3.92 29.78
C ARG A 108 10.23 2.49 30.26
N ASP A 109 9.37 1.62 29.74
CA ASP A 109 9.31 0.21 30.13
C ASP A 109 10.34 -0.65 29.37
N GLY A 110 11.07 -0.06 28.40
CA GLY A 110 12.03 -0.79 27.56
C GLY A 110 11.38 -1.90 26.72
N ALA A 111 10.06 -1.83 26.50
CA ALA A 111 9.27 -2.92 25.93
C ALA A 111 9.20 -2.89 24.39
N LEU A 112 9.67 -1.81 23.76
CA LEU A 112 9.56 -1.58 22.31
C LEU A 112 10.02 -2.79 21.47
N GLY A 113 11.14 -3.41 21.84
CA GLY A 113 11.72 -4.54 21.10
C GLY A 113 10.80 -5.77 20.98
N LYS A 114 9.83 -5.93 21.90
CA LYS A 114 8.82 -7.01 21.84
C LYS A 114 7.88 -6.86 20.64
N TYR A 115 7.66 -5.62 20.20
CA TYR A 115 6.66 -5.26 19.19
C TYR A 115 7.28 -4.94 17.83
N LEU A 116 8.61 -4.96 17.70
CA LEU A 116 9.28 -4.63 16.46
C LEU A 116 9.76 -5.90 15.76
N HIS A 117 9.44 -5.99 14.49
CA HIS A 117 10.05 -6.94 13.58
C HIS A 117 10.92 -6.19 12.57
N ARG A 118 12.12 -6.70 12.31
CA ARG A 118 12.96 -6.22 11.20
C ARG A 118 12.20 -6.43 9.87
N ARG A 119 12.06 -5.38 9.05
CA ARG A 119 11.28 -5.43 7.80
C ARG A 119 11.84 -6.42 6.78
N ASP A 120 13.16 -6.61 6.77
CA ASP A 120 13.85 -7.60 5.93
C ASP A 120 13.71 -9.05 6.44
N ALA A 121 13.17 -9.24 7.63
CA ALA A 121 12.96 -10.55 8.25
C ALA A 121 11.47 -10.98 8.29
N VAL A 122 10.57 -10.22 7.68
CA VAL A 122 9.14 -10.53 7.62
C VAL A 122 8.65 -10.67 6.19
N ARG A 123 7.63 -11.51 5.99
CA ARG A 123 6.94 -11.60 4.71
C ARG A 123 5.76 -10.64 4.67
N MET A 124 5.64 -9.86 3.60
CA MET A 124 4.46 -9.04 3.35
C MET A 124 3.31 -9.87 2.80
N ARG A 125 2.08 -9.55 3.21
CA ARG A 125 0.83 -10.11 2.67
C ARG A 125 -0.01 -8.98 2.06
N LEU A 126 -1.06 -9.35 1.30
CA LEU A 126 -2.05 -8.36 0.89
C LEU A 126 -2.65 -7.70 2.14
N PRO A 127 -2.83 -6.36 2.13
CA PRO A 127 -3.30 -5.63 3.31
C PRO A 127 -4.76 -5.95 3.66
N CYS A 128 -5.58 -6.23 2.66
CA CYS A 128 -7.01 -6.51 2.79
C CYS A 128 -7.46 -7.58 1.79
N ALA A 129 -8.65 -8.13 2.04
CA ALA A 129 -9.37 -8.93 1.07
C ALA A 129 -10.02 -8.01 0.03
N ILE A 130 -9.58 -8.14 -1.23
CA ILE A 130 -10.12 -7.36 -2.34
C ILE A 130 -11.39 -8.05 -2.85
N GLY A 131 -12.55 -7.46 -2.55
CA GLY A 131 -13.84 -7.92 -3.06
C GLY A 131 -13.96 -7.64 -4.56
N ASP A 132 -13.92 -6.36 -4.92
CA ASP A 132 -13.94 -5.87 -6.29
C ASP A 132 -12.71 -5.00 -6.57
N TYR A 133 -12.22 -5.07 -7.81
CA TYR A 133 -11.15 -4.21 -8.31
C TYR A 133 -11.69 -3.45 -9.52
N THR A 134 -11.56 -2.13 -9.51
CA THR A 134 -11.93 -1.25 -10.63
C THR A 134 -10.69 -0.51 -11.07
N ASP A 135 -10.46 -0.48 -12.38
CA ASP A 135 -9.39 0.30 -12.99
C ASP A 135 -10.01 1.47 -13.78
N PHE A 136 -9.43 2.67 -13.61
CA PHE A 136 -9.91 3.91 -14.18
C PHE A 136 -8.94 4.46 -15.22
N TYR A 137 -9.49 5.09 -16.25
CA TYR A 137 -8.73 5.62 -17.36
C TYR A 137 -8.52 7.15 -17.26
N SER A 138 -8.06 7.62 -16.11
CA SER A 138 -8.17 9.04 -15.70
C SER A 138 -6.99 9.95 -16.09
N SER A 139 -5.91 9.42 -16.67
CA SER A 139 -4.80 10.26 -17.14
C SER A 139 -5.08 10.80 -18.55
N LEU A 140 -5.16 12.13 -18.67
CA LEU A 140 -5.38 12.82 -19.95
C LEU A 140 -4.27 12.51 -20.95
N GLU A 141 -3.03 12.59 -20.50
CA GLU A 141 -1.84 12.35 -21.32
C GLU A 141 -1.81 10.90 -21.80
N HIS A 142 -2.07 9.94 -20.91
CA HIS A 142 -2.17 8.53 -21.26
C HIS A 142 -3.29 8.31 -22.31
N ALA A 143 -4.50 8.80 -22.04
CA ALA A 143 -5.64 8.68 -22.95
C ALA A 143 -5.39 9.30 -24.33
N ARG A 144 -4.73 10.45 -24.36
CA ARG A 144 -4.37 11.15 -25.60
C ARG A 144 -3.30 10.42 -26.38
N ASN A 145 -2.29 9.88 -25.71
CA ASN A 145 -1.22 9.11 -26.35
C ASN A 145 -1.77 7.85 -27.01
N VAL A 146 -2.55 7.06 -26.27
CA VAL A 146 -3.23 5.87 -26.80
C VAL A 146 -4.17 6.26 -27.93
N GLY A 147 -5.02 7.25 -27.73
CA GLY A 147 -5.95 7.72 -28.75
C GLY A 147 -5.27 8.19 -30.03
N THR A 148 -4.11 8.85 -29.93
CA THR A 148 -3.33 9.31 -31.08
C THR A 148 -2.82 8.14 -31.91
N MET A 149 -2.35 7.07 -31.27
CA MET A 149 -1.89 5.85 -31.98
C MET A 149 -3.03 5.19 -32.78
N PHE A 150 -4.27 5.20 -32.26
CA PHE A 150 -5.41 4.55 -32.90
C PHE A 150 -6.18 5.42 -33.89
N ARG A 151 -6.32 6.72 -33.61
CA ARG A 151 -7.25 7.63 -34.30
C ARG A 151 -6.60 8.91 -34.82
N GLY A 152 -5.30 9.09 -34.59
CA GLY A 152 -4.57 10.31 -34.88
C GLY A 152 -4.79 11.41 -33.83
N ALA A 153 -3.90 12.41 -33.85
CA ALA A 153 -3.82 13.42 -32.78
C ALA A 153 -5.06 14.31 -32.65
N THR A 154 -5.79 14.53 -33.74
CA THR A 154 -7.00 15.38 -33.78
C THR A 154 -8.23 14.71 -33.16
N ASN A 155 -8.30 13.37 -33.20
CA ASN A 155 -9.43 12.58 -32.72
C ASN A 155 -9.02 11.66 -31.55
N ALA A 156 -8.00 12.08 -30.79
CA ALA A 156 -7.38 11.25 -29.77
C ALA A 156 -8.35 10.88 -28.63
N LEU A 157 -9.12 11.84 -28.11
CA LEU A 157 -10.06 11.58 -27.01
C LEU A 157 -11.44 11.25 -27.56
N MET A 158 -12.07 10.23 -26.98
CA MET A 158 -13.49 9.95 -27.22
C MET A 158 -14.37 10.96 -26.48
N PRO A 159 -15.56 11.32 -27.01
CA PRO A 159 -16.40 12.37 -26.42
C PRO A 159 -16.80 12.13 -24.96
N ASN A 160 -16.96 10.87 -24.53
CA ASN A 160 -17.35 10.52 -23.17
C ASN A 160 -16.22 10.73 -22.14
N TRP A 161 -14.95 10.71 -22.56
CA TRP A 161 -13.80 10.77 -21.66
C TRP A 161 -13.78 12.07 -20.83
N THR A 162 -14.16 13.19 -21.45
CA THR A 162 -14.24 14.49 -20.76
C THR A 162 -15.52 14.67 -19.94
N CYS A 163 -16.46 13.74 -20.01
CA CYS A 163 -17.76 13.84 -19.36
C CYS A 163 -17.88 12.97 -18.10
N MET A 164 -17.07 11.92 -17.98
CA MET A 164 -17.05 11.03 -16.83
C MET A 164 -15.68 10.35 -16.70
N PRO A 165 -15.26 9.97 -15.47
CA PRO A 165 -14.09 9.12 -15.28
C PRO A 165 -14.43 7.71 -15.73
N ILE A 166 -14.16 7.40 -17.00
CA ILE A 166 -14.43 6.06 -17.53
C ILE A 166 -13.53 5.04 -16.80
N GLY A 167 -14.07 3.86 -16.56
CA GLY A 167 -13.38 2.77 -15.88
C GLY A 167 -14.07 1.45 -16.17
N TYR A 168 -13.45 0.36 -15.72
CA TYR A 168 -13.91 -0.99 -15.95
C TYR A 168 -13.60 -1.92 -14.77
N HIS A 169 -14.31 -3.03 -14.69
CA HIS A 169 -14.05 -4.05 -13.67
C HIS A 169 -12.76 -4.79 -13.99
N GLY A 170 -11.77 -4.66 -13.12
CA GLY A 170 -10.57 -5.48 -13.12
C GLY A 170 -10.82 -6.85 -12.48
N ARG A 171 -9.75 -7.65 -12.36
CA ARG A 171 -9.81 -8.99 -11.77
C ARG A 171 -9.17 -9.05 -10.39
N ALA A 172 -9.99 -8.95 -9.34
CA ALA A 172 -9.53 -8.99 -7.94
C ALA A 172 -8.68 -10.23 -7.61
N SER A 173 -9.05 -11.41 -8.14
CA SER A 173 -8.36 -12.68 -7.84
C SER A 173 -6.90 -12.75 -8.29
N SER A 174 -6.45 -11.84 -9.15
CA SER A 174 -5.08 -11.81 -9.68
C SER A 174 -4.26 -10.63 -9.15
N VAL A 175 -4.81 -9.83 -8.23
CA VAL A 175 -4.03 -8.81 -7.52
C VAL A 175 -3.10 -9.52 -6.54
N VAL A 176 -1.80 -9.23 -6.61
CA VAL A 176 -0.77 -9.86 -5.78
C VAL A 176 0.06 -8.80 -5.06
N VAL A 177 0.56 -9.14 -3.88
CA VAL A 177 1.52 -8.30 -3.15
C VAL A 177 2.84 -8.25 -3.91
N SER A 178 3.55 -7.11 -3.85
CA SER A 178 4.89 -6.97 -4.41
C SER A 178 5.83 -8.09 -3.95
N GLY A 179 6.54 -8.72 -4.87
CA GLY A 179 7.40 -9.89 -4.62
C GLY A 179 6.66 -11.17 -4.22
N GLY A 180 5.32 -11.18 -4.19
CA GLY A 180 4.51 -12.33 -3.81
C GLY A 180 4.33 -13.37 -4.91
N ALA A 181 4.39 -12.95 -6.17
CA ALA A 181 4.37 -13.81 -7.35
C ALA A 181 5.08 -13.13 -8.52
N ASP A 182 5.76 -13.92 -9.34
CA ASP A 182 6.34 -13.43 -10.60
C ASP A 182 5.29 -13.51 -11.72
N PRO A 183 4.97 -12.39 -12.41
CA PRO A 183 4.06 -12.40 -13.54
C PRO A 183 4.56 -13.33 -14.66
N ARG A 184 3.81 -14.41 -14.92
CA ARG A 184 4.10 -15.32 -16.03
C ARG A 184 3.59 -14.71 -17.34
N ARG A 185 4.40 -14.74 -18.40
CA ARG A 185 3.98 -14.30 -19.74
C ARG A 185 2.71 -15.05 -20.15
N PRO A 186 1.60 -14.35 -20.43
CA PRO A 186 0.35 -15.02 -20.78
C PRO A 186 0.41 -15.59 -22.20
N CYS A 187 -0.30 -16.70 -22.39
CA CYS A 187 -0.64 -17.22 -23.72
C CYS A 187 -2.12 -16.96 -24.00
N GLY A 188 -2.45 -16.70 -25.25
CA GLY A 188 -3.81 -16.38 -25.65
C GLY A 188 -3.99 -16.40 -27.17
N GLN A 189 -5.15 -15.91 -27.62
CA GLN A 189 -5.40 -15.67 -29.04
C GLN A 189 -4.62 -14.45 -29.51
N LEU A 190 -3.88 -14.60 -30.60
CA LEU A 190 -3.10 -13.57 -31.25
C LEU A 190 -3.82 -13.11 -32.52
N PRO A 191 -3.80 -11.80 -32.83
CA PRO A 191 -4.41 -11.29 -34.05
C PRO A 191 -3.74 -11.93 -35.27
N PRO A 192 -4.49 -12.15 -36.37
CA PRO A 192 -3.91 -12.68 -37.59
C PRO A 192 -2.96 -11.65 -38.21
N GLY A 193 -1.87 -12.14 -38.83
CA GLY A 193 -0.88 -11.27 -39.49
C GLY A 193 -1.39 -10.61 -40.77
N ASP A 194 -2.48 -11.13 -41.34
CA ASP A 194 -3.22 -10.55 -42.45
C ASP A 194 -4.73 -10.66 -42.20
N ALA A 195 -5.53 -9.87 -42.90
CA ALA A 195 -6.98 -9.82 -42.68
C ALA A 195 -7.74 -11.09 -43.13
N SER A 196 -7.08 -11.99 -43.88
CA SER A 196 -7.67 -13.23 -44.39
C SER A 196 -7.33 -14.47 -43.56
N ALA A 197 -6.37 -14.37 -42.65
CA ALA A 197 -5.89 -15.46 -41.82
C ALA A 197 -6.73 -15.62 -40.54
N ALA A 198 -6.76 -16.85 -40.02
CA ALA A 198 -7.34 -17.15 -38.73
C ALA A 198 -6.42 -16.67 -37.59
N PRO A 199 -6.97 -16.27 -36.43
CA PRO A 199 -6.16 -16.01 -35.23
C PRO A 199 -5.40 -17.26 -34.82
N SER A 200 -4.24 -17.07 -34.19
CA SER A 200 -3.40 -18.17 -33.70
C SER A 200 -3.36 -18.19 -32.18
N PHE A 201 -2.96 -19.31 -31.57
CA PHE A 201 -2.71 -19.38 -30.12
C PHE A 201 -1.21 -19.33 -29.85
N GLY A 202 -0.77 -18.48 -28.94
CA GLY A 202 0.64 -18.34 -28.60
C GLY A 202 0.89 -17.40 -27.42
N ALA A 203 2.17 -17.27 -27.06
CA ALA A 203 2.60 -16.32 -26.03
C ALA A 203 2.42 -14.87 -26.50
N SER A 204 2.07 -13.96 -25.59
CA SER A 204 1.98 -12.53 -25.91
C SER A 204 3.33 -11.98 -26.39
N ALA A 205 3.32 -11.33 -27.56
CA ALA A 205 4.48 -10.64 -28.14
C ALA A 205 4.64 -9.19 -27.61
N GLN A 206 3.59 -8.62 -27.02
CA GLN A 206 3.54 -7.23 -26.54
C GLN A 206 3.09 -7.23 -25.07
N MET A 207 3.97 -7.71 -24.19
CA MET A 207 3.76 -7.60 -22.74
C MET A 207 4.27 -6.25 -22.28
N ASP A 208 3.47 -5.54 -21.48
CA ASP A 208 3.74 -4.18 -21.03
C ASP A 208 3.46 -4.03 -19.52
N TYR A 209 3.72 -2.84 -18.98
CA TYR A 209 3.34 -2.44 -17.63
C TYR A 209 2.56 -1.12 -17.65
N GLU A 210 1.66 -0.96 -16.68
CA GLU A 210 0.93 0.28 -16.45
C GLU A 210 1.28 0.79 -15.04
N LEU A 211 1.69 2.05 -14.95
CA LEU A 211 2.02 2.69 -13.67
C LEU A 211 0.78 3.39 -13.13
N GLU A 212 0.30 2.92 -11.99
CA GLU A 212 -0.97 3.35 -11.40
C GLU A 212 -0.86 3.53 -9.88
N LEU A 213 -1.90 4.15 -9.30
CA LEU A 213 -2.15 4.22 -7.86
C LEU A 213 -3.56 3.68 -7.57
N GLY A 214 -3.67 2.79 -6.59
CA GLY A 214 -4.96 2.28 -6.08
C GLY A 214 -5.30 2.85 -4.71
N PHE A 215 -6.59 2.99 -4.40
CA PHE A 215 -7.11 3.47 -3.13
C PHE A 215 -8.37 2.70 -2.71
#